data_AF-A0A960RQQ7-F1
#
_entry.id   AF-A0A960RQQ7-F1
#
_cell.length_a   1.000
_cell.length_b   1.000
_cell.length_c   1.000
_cell.angle_alpha   90.00
_cell.angle_beta   90.00
_cell.angle_gamma   90.00
#
_symmetry.space_group_name_H-M   'P 1'
#
loop_
_entity.id
_entity.type
_entity.pdbx_description
1 polymer ?
#
loop_
_entity_poly.entity_id
_entity_poly.type
_entity_poly.pdbx_seq_one_letter_code
_entity_poly.pdbx_strand_id
1 'polypeptide(L)'
;MSQVNWLEILGWDENELDDLRFVGFSYIKQGKYDIALTFFEALVVLSKNAAYDLQTLGAIHLQLGDNLSALNYLEQAVKIVPDHQPTLLNRVKALFLLGYKRQAFQQGQWLQTHAEKEIADQATALIMAYS
;
A
#
# COMPACT_ATOMS: atom_id res chain seq x y z
N MET A 1 24.08 -12.45 -3.78
CA MET A 1 23.47 -13.65 -3.15
C MET A 1 22.19 -13.94 -3.91
N SER A 2 22.04 -15.12 -4.50
CA SER A 2 20.77 -15.55 -5.09
C SER A 2 19.73 -15.63 -3.98
N GLN A 3 18.57 -15.00 -4.18
CA GLN A 3 17.49 -15.05 -3.21
C GLN A 3 16.85 -16.44 -3.20
N VAL A 4 16.37 -16.86 -2.04
CA VAL A 4 15.66 -18.13 -1.87
C VAL A 4 14.33 -18.06 -2.63
N ASN A 5 14.07 -19.04 -3.49
CA ASN A 5 12.79 -19.23 -4.15
C ASN A 5 11.88 -20.06 -3.24
N TRP A 6 11.11 -19.39 -2.39
CA TRP A 6 10.26 -20.07 -1.41
C TRP A 6 9.13 -20.88 -2.04
N LEU A 7 8.58 -20.42 -3.16
CA LEU A 7 7.50 -21.12 -3.87
C LEU A 7 7.96 -22.51 -4.34
N GLU A 8 9.16 -22.59 -4.92
CA GLU A 8 9.75 -23.86 -5.33
C GLU A 8 10.02 -24.80 -4.16
N ILE A 9 10.51 -24.28 -3.03
CA ILE A 9 10.79 -25.10 -1.84
C ILE A 9 9.51 -25.65 -1.21
N LEU A 10 8.45 -24.84 -1.17
CA LEU A 10 7.16 -25.22 -0.59
C LEU A 10 6.30 -26.04 -1.56
N GLY A 11 6.65 -26.07 -2.85
CA GLY A 11 5.82 -26.63 -3.90
C GLY A 11 4.51 -25.86 -4.09
N TRP A 12 4.54 -24.55 -3.81
CA TRP A 12 3.39 -23.65 -3.95
C TRP A 12 3.43 -22.93 -5.29
N ASP A 13 2.25 -22.60 -5.79
CA ASP A 13 2.06 -21.75 -6.95
C ASP A 13 1.24 -20.49 -6.59
N GLU A 14 0.76 -19.78 -7.60
CA GLU A 14 -0.01 -18.55 -7.39
C GLU A 14 -1.34 -18.79 -6.67
N ASN A 15 -1.91 -20.00 -6.71
CA ASN A 15 -3.17 -20.31 -6.04
C ASN A 15 -3.02 -20.22 -4.52
N GLU A 16 -1.94 -20.79 -3.95
CA GLU A 16 -1.71 -20.67 -2.51
C GLU A 16 -1.48 -19.20 -2.11
N LEU A 17 -0.81 -18.41 -2.96
CA LEU A 17 -0.65 -16.97 -2.69
C LEU A 17 -1.98 -16.22 -2.73
N ASP A 18 -2.85 -16.54 -3.68
CA ASP A 18 -4.18 -15.95 -3.78
C ASP A 18 -5.07 -16.33 -2.59
N ASP A 19 -4.95 -17.56 -2.09
CA ASP A 19 -5.61 -17.98 -0.85
C ASP A 19 -5.11 -17.17 0.36
N LEU A 20 -3.78 -16.96 0.47
CA LEU A 20 -3.21 -16.08 1.50
C LEU A 20 -3.72 -14.64 1.38
N ARG A 21 -3.80 -14.09 0.15
CA ARG A 21 -4.35 -12.75 -0.10
C ARG A 21 -5.81 -12.66 0.31
N PHE A 22 -6.60 -13.67 -0.03
CA PHE A 22 -8.02 -13.73 0.31
C PHE A 22 -8.23 -13.73 1.83
N VAL A 23 -7.48 -14.55 2.56
CA VAL A 23 -7.54 -14.59 4.03
C VAL A 23 -7.09 -13.27 4.64
N GLY A 24 -5.96 -12.72 4.20
CA GLY A 24 -5.46 -11.42 4.66
C GLY A 24 -6.49 -10.31 4.43
N PHE A 25 -7.09 -10.26 3.24
CA PHE A 25 -8.11 -9.27 2.90
C PHE A 25 -9.40 -9.44 3.71
N SER A 26 -9.80 -10.68 4.02
CA SER A 26 -10.93 -10.96 4.92
C SER A 26 -10.71 -10.35 6.31
N TYR A 27 -9.48 -10.41 6.84
CA TYR A 27 -9.14 -9.76 8.11
C TYR A 27 -9.12 -8.23 8.01
N ILE A 28 -8.67 -7.66 6.88
CA ILE A 28 -8.78 -6.21 6.61
C ILE A 28 -10.25 -5.77 6.68
N LYS A 29 -11.17 -6.53 6.05
CA LYS A 29 -12.61 -6.21 6.05
C LYS A 29 -13.24 -6.27 7.44
N GLN A 30 -12.65 -7.04 8.36
CA GLN A 30 -13.05 -7.11 9.76
C GLN A 30 -12.38 -6.04 10.64
N GLY A 31 -11.50 -5.21 10.08
CA GLY A 31 -10.71 -4.22 10.84
C GLY A 31 -9.58 -4.84 11.68
N LYS A 32 -9.25 -6.12 11.47
CA LYS A 32 -8.18 -6.84 12.18
C LYS A 32 -6.85 -6.69 11.44
N TYR A 33 -6.33 -5.46 11.45
CA TYR A 33 -5.17 -5.06 10.65
C TYR A 33 -3.85 -5.71 11.10
N ASP A 34 -3.72 -5.97 12.40
CA ASP A 34 -2.60 -6.70 12.99
C ASP A 34 -2.49 -8.13 12.45
N ILE A 35 -3.62 -8.84 12.36
CA ILE A 35 -3.67 -10.19 11.79
C ILE A 35 -3.42 -10.14 10.28
N ALA A 36 -4.06 -9.21 9.58
CA ALA A 36 -3.87 -9.04 8.14
C ALA A 36 -2.40 -8.75 7.79
N LEU A 37 -1.70 -7.95 8.60
CA LEU A 37 -0.30 -7.60 8.41
C LEU A 37 0.57 -8.85 8.26
N THR A 38 0.39 -9.86 9.13
CA THR A 38 1.18 -11.10 9.08
C THR A 38 1.03 -11.84 7.75
N PHE A 39 -0.18 -11.87 7.17
CA PHE A 39 -0.39 -12.51 5.86
C PHE A 39 0.33 -11.75 4.74
N PHE A 40 0.21 -10.43 4.72
CA PHE A 40 0.83 -9.62 3.67
C PHE A 40 2.35 -9.52 3.81
N GLU A 41 2.90 -9.58 5.02
CA GLU A 41 4.35 -9.69 5.25
C GLU A 41 4.89 -11.03 4.74
N ALA A 42 4.15 -12.12 4.93
CA ALA A 42 4.51 -13.41 4.34
C ALA A 42 4.46 -13.36 2.80
N LEU A 43 3.42 -12.76 2.22
CA LEU A 43 3.25 -12.64 0.76
C LEU A 43 4.44 -11.94 0.09
N VAL A 44 4.94 -10.83 0.64
CA VAL A 44 6.09 -10.12 0.06
C VAL A 44 7.43 -10.86 0.21
N VAL A 45 7.51 -11.82 1.15
CA VAL A 45 8.66 -12.73 1.27
C VAL A 45 8.56 -13.87 0.26
N LEU A 46 7.36 -14.42 0.07
CA LEU A 46 7.07 -15.55 -0.82
C LEU A 46 7.13 -15.14 -2.31
N SER A 47 6.52 -14.02 -2.66
CA SER A 47 6.49 -13.45 -4.00
C SER A 47 6.95 -12.00 -3.97
N LYS A 48 8.18 -11.78 -4.43
CA LYS A 48 8.79 -10.46 -4.38
C LYS A 48 8.19 -9.55 -5.44
N ASN A 49 8.04 -8.28 -5.06
CA ASN A 49 7.61 -7.20 -5.96
C ASN A 49 6.22 -7.40 -6.57
N ALA A 50 5.33 -8.13 -5.89
CA ALA A 50 3.91 -8.10 -6.20
C ALA A 50 3.35 -6.73 -5.81
N ALA A 51 3.03 -5.90 -6.81
CA ALA A 51 2.55 -4.53 -6.57
C ALA A 51 1.35 -4.53 -5.63
N TYR A 52 0.36 -5.40 -5.86
CA TYR A 52 -0.85 -5.51 -5.05
C TYR A 52 -0.55 -5.74 -3.55
N ASP A 53 0.40 -6.60 -3.22
CA ASP A 53 0.74 -6.92 -1.83
C ASP A 53 1.45 -5.75 -1.16
N LEU A 54 2.35 -5.07 -1.88
CA LEU A 54 3.03 -3.86 -1.40
C LEU A 54 2.04 -2.70 -1.19
N GLN A 55 1.09 -2.53 -2.10
CA GLN A 55 0.02 -1.53 -1.99
C GLN A 55 -0.82 -1.79 -0.74
N THR A 56 -1.16 -3.06 -0.49
CA THR A 56 -1.98 -3.47 0.65
C THR A 56 -1.23 -3.33 1.96
N LEU A 57 0.06 -3.70 2.04
CA LEU A 57 0.91 -3.42 3.20
C LEU A 57 0.96 -1.93 3.52
N GLY A 58 1.16 -1.08 2.50
CA GLY A 58 1.14 0.36 2.65
C GLY A 58 -0.16 0.88 3.29
N ALA A 59 -1.29 0.34 2.85
CA ALA A 59 -2.60 0.67 3.41
C ALA A 59 -2.79 0.14 4.85
N ILE A 60 -2.34 -1.08 5.15
CA ILE A 60 -2.40 -1.68 6.50
C ILE A 60 -1.58 -0.84 7.49
N HIS A 61 -0.34 -0.48 7.14
CA HIS A 61 0.53 0.33 8.00
C HIS A 61 -0.06 1.73 8.27
N LEU A 62 -0.75 2.34 7.30
CA LEU A 62 -1.50 3.59 7.54
C LEU A 62 -2.62 3.41 8.57
N GLN A 63 -3.33 2.28 8.56
CA GLN A 63 -4.38 2.00 9.54
C GLN A 63 -3.80 1.75 10.94
N LEU A 64 -2.61 1.15 11.01
CA LEU A 64 -1.88 0.91 12.26
C LEU A 64 -1.12 2.15 12.77
N GLY A 65 -1.09 3.24 11.98
CA GLY A 65 -0.39 4.49 12.33
C GLY A 65 1.13 4.45 12.12
N ASP A 66 1.68 3.36 11.57
CA ASP A 66 3.09 3.26 11.20
C ASP A 66 3.33 3.90 9.83
N ASN A 67 3.30 5.22 9.82
CA ASN A 67 3.33 6.00 8.58
C ASN A 67 4.67 5.88 7.83
N LEU A 68 5.77 5.61 8.54
CA LEU A 68 7.09 5.43 7.92
C LEU A 68 7.13 4.14 7.10
N SER A 69 6.72 3.01 7.68
CA SER A 69 6.62 1.74 6.96
C SER A 69 5.61 1.83 5.82
N ALA A 70 4.48 2.51 6.05
CA ALA A 70 3.51 2.76 4.99
C ALA A 70 4.14 3.47 3.79
N LEU A 71 4.83 4.59 4.01
CA LEU A 71 5.47 5.34 2.93
C LEU A 71 6.48 4.45 2.17
N ASN A 72 7.30 3.67 2.88
CA ASN A 72 8.29 2.79 2.27
C ASN A 72 7.65 1.72 1.36
N TYR A 73 6.57 1.07 1.78
CA TYR A 73 5.87 0.09 0.95
C TYR A 73 5.14 0.73 -0.23
N LEU A 74 4.51 1.89 -0.02
CA LEU A 74 3.84 2.64 -1.08
C LEU A 74 4.84 3.12 -2.13
N GLU A 75 6.05 3.53 -1.76
CA GLU A 75 7.09 3.92 -2.72
C GLU A 75 7.61 2.74 -3.54
N GLN A 76 7.71 1.55 -2.95
CA GLN A 76 8.02 0.33 -3.69
C GLN A 76 6.90 -0.02 -4.67
N ALA A 77 5.63 0.08 -4.25
CA ALA A 77 4.47 -0.14 -5.11
C ALA A 77 4.42 0.84 -6.29
N VAL A 78 4.65 2.14 -6.05
CA VAL A 78 4.66 3.19 -7.09
C VAL A 78 5.77 2.96 -8.13
N LYS A 79 6.90 2.35 -7.75
CA LYS A 79 7.95 1.99 -8.71
C LYS A 79 7.50 0.90 -9.70
N ILE A 80 6.54 0.06 -9.31
CA ILE A 80 6.03 -1.04 -10.14
C ILE A 80 4.81 -0.58 -10.93
N VAL A 81 3.86 0.08 -10.27
CA VAL A 81 2.62 0.61 -10.86
C VAL A 81 2.50 2.10 -10.51
N PRO A 82 3.06 3.00 -11.34
CA PRO A 82 3.21 4.41 -11.00
C PRO A 82 1.91 5.23 -11.07
N ASP A 83 0.89 4.72 -11.74
CA ASP A 83 -0.38 5.39 -12.01
C ASP A 83 -1.55 4.86 -11.16
N HIS A 84 -1.29 3.94 -10.24
CA HIS A 84 -2.33 3.40 -9.36
C HIS A 84 -2.79 4.45 -8.34
N GLN A 85 -3.89 5.12 -8.66
CA GLN A 85 -4.41 6.29 -7.94
C GLN A 85 -4.64 6.05 -6.44
N PRO A 86 -5.22 4.91 -5.98
CA PRO A 86 -5.36 4.64 -4.54
C PRO A 86 -4.02 4.60 -3.80
N THR A 87 -2.96 4.08 -4.43
CA THR A 87 -1.61 4.05 -3.84
C THR A 87 -1.00 5.43 -3.77
N LEU A 88 -1.17 6.24 -4.83
CA LEU A 88 -0.72 7.63 -4.83
C LEU A 88 -1.44 8.44 -3.74
N LEU A 89 -2.74 8.23 -3.56
CA LEU A 89 -3.52 8.89 -2.50
C LEU A 89 -3.08 8.46 -1.10
N ASN A 90 -2.88 7.16 -0.87
CA ASN A 90 -2.33 6.65 0.38
C ASN A 90 -0.92 7.21 0.64
N ARG A 91 -0.11 7.39 -0.41
CA ARG A 91 1.22 8.00 -0.29
C ARG A 91 1.11 9.47 0.12
N VAL A 92 0.19 10.24 -0.46
CA VAL A 92 -0.11 11.61 -0.03
C VAL A 92 -0.49 11.65 1.45
N LYS A 93 -1.36 10.74 1.89
CA LYS A 93 -1.76 10.63 3.31
C LYS A 93 -0.54 10.35 4.21
N ALA A 94 0.31 9.38 3.84
CA ALA A 94 1.53 9.06 4.59
C ALA A 94 2.49 10.26 4.66
N LEU A 95 2.70 10.96 3.54
CA LEU A 95 3.56 12.14 3.47
C LEU A 95 3.05 13.26 4.38
N PHE A 96 1.74 13.51 4.42
CA PHE A 96 1.14 14.50 5.34
C PHE A 96 1.36 14.11 6.81
N LEU A 97 1.10 12.85 7.16
CA LEU A 97 1.25 12.33 8.52
C LEU A 97 2.71 12.38 9.02
N LEU A 98 3.68 12.28 8.11
CA LEU A 98 5.11 12.38 8.42
C LEU A 98 5.64 13.82 8.38
N GLY A 99 4.81 14.81 8.03
CA GLY A 99 5.22 16.21 7.93
C GLY A 99 5.94 16.59 6.63
N TYR A 100 6.01 15.69 5.64
CA TYR A 100 6.55 15.96 4.30
C TYR A 100 5.59 16.79 3.43
N LYS A 101 5.13 17.92 3.98
CA LYS A 101 4.03 18.74 3.43
C LYS A 101 4.23 19.12 1.97
N ARG A 102 5.43 19.58 1.59
CA ARG A 102 5.70 20.04 0.22
C ARG A 102 5.43 18.93 -0.82
N GLN A 103 5.92 17.72 -0.56
CA GLN A 103 5.71 16.57 -1.45
C GLN A 103 4.23 16.13 -1.46
N ALA A 104 3.60 16.13 -0.29
CA ALA A 104 2.19 15.79 -0.13
C ALA A 104 1.28 16.74 -0.92
N PHE A 105 1.49 18.06 -0.80
CA PHE A 105 0.72 19.07 -1.55
C PHE A 105 0.91 18.93 -3.06
N GLN A 106 2.16 18.79 -3.53
CA GLN A 106 2.43 18.64 -4.95
C GLN A 106 1.71 17.42 -5.55
N GLN A 107 1.83 16.27 -4.90
CA GLN A 107 1.18 15.04 -5.37
C GLN A 107 -0.34 15.08 -5.20
N GLY A 108 -0.85 15.66 -4.11
CA GLY A 108 -2.28 15.83 -3.88
C GLY A 108 -2.95 16.75 -4.92
N GLN A 109 -2.31 17.85 -5.31
CA GLN A 109 -2.82 18.77 -6.35
C GLN A 109 -2.86 18.10 -7.72
N TRP A 110 -1.85 17.26 -8.00
CA TRP A 110 -1.85 16.46 -9.21
C TRP A 110 -3.04 15.48 -9.23
N LEU A 111 -3.30 14.77 -8.12
CA LEU A 111 -4.47 13.89 -8.00
C LEU A 111 -5.79 14.64 -8.11
N GLN A 112 -5.92 15.82 -7.50
CA GLN A 112 -7.11 16.66 -7.58
C GLN A 112 -7.51 16.98 -9.04
N THR A 113 -6.55 17.06 -9.95
CA THR A 113 -6.75 17.51 -11.33
C THR A 113 -6.75 16.38 -12.36
N HIS A 114 -6.14 15.23 -12.05
CA HIS A 114 -5.92 14.13 -13.00
C HIS A 114 -6.53 12.79 -12.55
N ALA A 115 -6.96 12.66 -11.29
CA ALA A 115 -7.53 11.43 -10.78
C ALA A 115 -9.04 11.33 -11.04
N GLU A 116 -9.58 10.12 -10.85
CA GLU A 116 -11.03 9.92 -10.84
C GLU A 116 -11.68 10.75 -9.72
N LYS A 117 -12.95 11.12 -9.91
CA LYS A 117 -13.66 12.05 -9.03
C LYS A 117 -13.53 11.69 -7.55
N GLU A 118 -13.71 10.42 -7.20
CA GLU A 118 -13.60 9.97 -5.80
C GLU A 118 -12.20 10.22 -5.21
N ILE A 119 -11.15 9.89 -5.96
CA ILE A 119 -9.76 10.12 -5.51
C ILE A 119 -9.45 11.61 -5.47
N ALA A 120 -9.92 12.39 -6.44
CA ALA A 120 -9.74 13.84 -6.48
C ALA A 120 -10.41 14.53 -5.29
N ASP A 121 -11.62 14.11 -4.92
CA ASP A 121 -12.35 14.62 -3.76
C ASP A 121 -11.61 14.28 -2.45
N GLN A 122 -11.11 13.04 -2.30
CA GLN A 122 -10.31 12.64 -1.15
C GLN A 122 -8.97 13.38 -1.06
N ALA A 123 -8.28 13.58 -2.19
CA ALA A 123 -7.04 14.36 -2.24
C ALA A 123 -7.28 15.82 -1.82
N THR A 124 -8.40 16.41 -2.27
CA THR A 124 -8.83 17.76 -1.87
C THR A 124 -9.05 17.86 -0.37
N ALA A 125 -9.76 16.88 0.22
CA ALA A 125 -9.99 16.84 1.65
C ALA A 125 -8.68 16.72 2.45
N LEU A 126 -7.73 15.89 2.00
CA LEU A 126 -6.41 15.77 2.64
C LEU A 126 -5.64 17.09 2.58
N ILE A 127 -5.63 17.79 1.44
CA ILE A 127 -4.97 19.10 1.29
C ILE A 127 -5.56 20.10 2.29
N MET A 128 -6.88 20.19 2.38
CA MET A 128 -7.57 21.13 3.30
C MET A 128 -7.33 20.79 4.77
N ALA A 129 -7.20 19.51 5.12
CA ALA A 129 -6.96 19.10 6.51
C ALA A 129 -5.55 19.45 7.02
N TYR A 130 -4.58 19.69 6.11
CA TYR A 130 -3.18 19.91 6.45
C TYR A 130 -2.64 21.30 6.03
N SER A 131 -3.48 22.13 5.40
CA SER A 131 -3.24 23.55 5.10
C SER A 131 -3.34 24.40 6.36
#